data_AF-A0A2C8FA48-F1
#
_entry.id   AF-A0A2C8FA48-F1
#
_cell.length_a   1.000
_cell.length_b   1.000
_cell.length_c   1.000
_cell.angle_alpha   90.00
_cell.angle_beta   90.00
_cell.angle_gamma   90.00
#
_symmetry.space_group_name_H-M   'P 1'
#
loop_
_entity.id
_entity.type
_entity.pdbx_description
1 polymer ?
#
loop_
_entity_poly.entity_id
_entity_poly.type
_entity_poly.pdbx_seq_one_letter_code
_entity_poly.pdbx_strand_id
1 'polypeptide(L)'
;MFFFDKKLCKEPLDDPLIRRLWALIRLSVRVLAVLMTLVIVWGILDVIWVLYQRVTTAPYMLLNINDILATFGAFMAVLIAIEIFANIVIYLEYRMIHLKLVISTALMAAARKVIVLDFKVDDYEIGFALGAVIIALGICYWLVGHYESKGGDDVGIIAEPCDLPDKDS
;
A
#
# COMPACT_ATOMS: atom_id res chain seq x y z
N MET A 1 24.73 11.60 -15.19
CA MET A 1 24.11 12.29 -14.05
C MET A 1 23.30 11.27 -13.25
N PHE A 2 24.02 10.40 -12.55
CA PHE A 2 23.51 9.27 -11.77
C PHE A 2 24.42 9.25 -10.54
N PHE A 3 24.20 10.19 -9.63
CA PHE A 3 25.23 10.64 -8.71
C PHE A 3 24.60 11.00 -7.37
N PHE A 4 24.20 10.01 -6.58
CA PHE A 4 24.11 10.14 -5.12
C PHE A 4 23.86 8.79 -4.41
N ASP A 5 24.67 7.77 -4.68
CA ASP A 5 24.86 6.65 -3.71
C ASP A 5 26.11 5.81 -4.08
N LYS A 6 27.30 6.43 -4.05
CA LYS A 6 28.56 5.67 -4.21
C LYS A 6 29.69 6.09 -3.27
N LYS A 7 29.38 6.84 -2.20
CA LYS A 7 30.37 7.21 -1.17
C LYS A 7 29.76 7.18 0.23
N LEU A 8 29.24 6.03 0.63
CA LEU A 8 29.23 5.66 2.05
C LEU A 8 30.48 4.80 2.28
N CYS A 9 31.54 5.38 2.83
CA CYS A 9 32.73 4.64 3.23
C CYS A 9 32.40 3.71 4.40
N LYS A 10 31.99 2.47 4.13
CA LYS A 10 32.47 1.26 4.80
C LYS A 10 31.97 0.05 4.01
N GLU A 11 32.88 -0.87 3.69
CA GLU A 11 32.59 -2.04 2.86
C GLU A 11 31.29 -2.73 3.31
N PRO A 12 30.35 -3.05 2.39
CA PRO A 12 29.29 -3.97 2.78
C PRO A 12 29.99 -5.26 3.17
N LEU A 13 29.75 -5.76 4.38
CA LEU A 13 30.09 -7.14 4.69
C LEU A 13 29.55 -7.97 3.52
N ASP A 14 30.46 -8.59 2.77
CA ASP A 14 30.21 -9.53 1.68
C ASP A 14 29.66 -10.83 2.29
N ASP A 15 28.61 -10.72 3.11
CA ASP A 15 28.01 -11.84 3.81
C ASP A 15 27.17 -12.63 2.80
N PRO A 16 27.57 -13.86 2.45
CA PRO A 16 26.82 -14.69 1.51
C PRO A 16 25.39 -14.95 1.98
N LEU A 17 25.14 -14.82 3.29
CA LEU A 17 23.83 -14.91 3.92
C LEU A 17 22.91 -13.75 3.51
N ILE A 18 23.36 -12.50 3.60
CA ILE A 18 22.55 -11.31 3.27
C ILE A 18 22.11 -11.36 1.80
N ARG A 19 23.00 -11.81 0.91
CA ARG A 19 22.70 -11.94 -0.52
C ARG A 19 21.64 -13.01 -0.79
N ARG A 20 21.64 -14.13 -0.05
CA ARG A 20 20.60 -15.17 -0.13
C ARG A 20 19.26 -14.68 0.42
N LEU A 21 19.26 -13.96 1.54
CA LEU A 21 18.05 -13.36 2.13
C LEU A 21 17.37 -12.40 1.13
N TRP A 22 18.14 -11.50 0.51
CA TRP A 22 17.60 -10.60 -0.51
C TRP A 22 17.08 -11.31 -1.76
N ALA A 23 17.70 -12.43 -2.16
CA ALA A 23 17.21 -13.25 -3.27
C ALA A 23 15.88 -13.93 -2.93
N LEU A 24 15.76 -14.47 -1.71
CA LEU A 24 14.53 -15.08 -1.21
C LEU A 24 13.39 -14.06 -1.14
N ILE A 25 13.64 -12.87 -0.58
CA ILE A 25 12.64 -11.79 -0.50
C ILE A 25 12.12 -11.42 -1.89
N ARG A 26 13.01 -11.21 -2.87
CA ARG A 26 12.60 -10.90 -4.24
C ARG A 26 11.80 -12.03 -4.89
N LEU A 27 12.15 -13.28 -4.64
CA LEU A 27 11.38 -14.43 -5.12
C LEU A 27 9.97 -14.45 -4.50
N SER A 28 9.87 -14.30 -3.18
CA SER A 28 8.60 -14.29 -2.46
C SER A 28 7.66 -13.18 -2.94
N VAL A 29 8.18 -11.96 -3.12
CA VAL A 29 7.38 -10.82 -3.61
C VAL A 29 6.89 -11.05 -5.05
N ARG A 30 7.70 -11.68 -5.90
CA ARG A 30 7.31 -12.01 -7.28
C ARG A 30 6.18 -13.06 -7.31
N VAL A 31 6.28 -14.08 -6.46
CA VAL A 31 5.21 -15.07 -6.30
C VAL A 31 3.94 -14.40 -5.78
N LEU A 32 4.06 -13.50 -4.79
CA LEU A 32 2.93 -12.75 -4.25
C LEU A 32 2.24 -11.89 -5.33
N ALA A 33 3.01 -11.22 -6.19
CA ALA A 33 2.45 -10.43 -7.29
C ALA A 33 1.62 -11.29 -8.26
N VAL A 34 2.12 -12.48 -8.64
CA VAL A 34 1.40 -13.42 -9.51
C VAL A 34 0.11 -13.92 -8.84
N LEU A 35 0.19 -14.29 -7.56
CA LEU A 35 -0.99 -14.71 -6.80
C LEU A 35 -2.04 -13.60 -6.72
N MET A 36 -1.62 -12.35 -6.49
CA MET A 36 -2.54 -11.21 -6.46
C MET A 36 -3.22 -10.97 -7.80
N THR A 37 -2.50 -11.11 -8.92
CA THR A 37 -3.12 -11.04 -10.25
C THR A 37 -4.19 -12.11 -10.44
N LEU A 38 -3.95 -13.35 -9.99
CA LEU A 38 -4.96 -14.41 -10.04
C LEU A 38 -6.20 -14.09 -9.19
N VAL A 39 -6.00 -13.55 -7.98
CA VAL A 39 -7.09 -13.12 -7.09
C VAL A 39 -7.94 -12.03 -7.74
N ILE A 40 -7.33 -11.08 -8.45
CA ILE A 40 -8.06 -10.03 -9.18
C ILE A 40 -8.92 -10.65 -10.28
N VAL A 41 -8.36 -11.54 -11.10
CA VAL A 41 -9.10 -12.22 -12.18
C VAL A 41 -10.26 -13.02 -11.62
N TRP A 42 -10.02 -13.80 -10.57
CA TRP A 42 -11.07 -14.57 -9.89
C TRP A 42 -12.14 -13.67 -9.28
N GLY A 43 -11.75 -12.56 -8.63
CA GLY A 43 -12.70 -11.62 -8.04
C GLY A 43 -13.59 -10.96 -9.10
N ILE A 44 -13.05 -10.62 -10.27
CA ILE A 44 -13.85 -10.08 -11.39
C ILE A 44 -14.86 -11.13 -11.87
N LEU A 45 -14.43 -12.38 -12.06
CA LEU A 45 -15.32 -13.47 -12.47
C LEU A 45 -16.42 -13.73 -11.44
N ASP A 46 -16.07 -13.73 -10.15
CA ASP A 46 -17.02 -13.91 -9.05
C ASP A 46 -18.07 -12.80 -9.02
N VAL A 47 -17.65 -11.53 -9.16
CA VAL A 47 -18.57 -10.39 -9.23
C VAL A 47 -19.52 -10.51 -10.43
N ILE A 48 -19.02 -10.88 -11.61
CA ILE A 48 -19.84 -11.10 -12.81
C ILE A 48 -20.85 -12.23 -12.55
N TRP A 49 -20.40 -13.33 -11.93
CA TRP A 49 -21.25 -14.48 -11.61
C TRP A 49 -22.36 -14.11 -10.64
N VAL A 50 -22.02 -13.41 -9.55
CA VAL A 50 -22.98 -12.92 -8.56
C VAL A 50 -24.00 -12.00 -9.22
N LEU A 51 -23.55 -11.02 -10.03
CA LEU A 51 -24.46 -10.11 -10.71
C LEU A 51 -25.40 -10.85 -11.67
N TYR A 52 -24.89 -11.82 -12.43
CA TYR A 52 -25.69 -12.65 -13.32
C TYR A 52 -26.76 -13.44 -12.57
N GLN A 53 -26.38 -14.07 -11.44
CA GLN A 53 -27.32 -14.81 -10.61
C GLN A 53 -28.43 -13.90 -10.08
N ARG A 54 -28.08 -12.72 -9.56
CA ARG A 54 -29.04 -11.77 -8.98
C ARG A 54 -30.05 -11.25 -10.00
N VAL A 55 -29.63 -10.98 -11.24
CA VAL A 55 -30.51 -10.51 -12.33
C VAL A 55 -31.47 -11.60 -12.82
N THR A 56 -31.07 -12.88 -12.72
CA THR A 56 -31.85 -14.02 -13.25
C THR A 56 -32.75 -14.69 -12.21
N THR A 57 -32.56 -14.45 -10.90
CA THR A 57 -33.48 -14.91 -9.85
C THR A 57 -34.70 -13.99 -9.68
N ALA A 58 -35.88 -14.59 -9.40
CA ALA A 58 -37.10 -13.85 -9.07
C ALA A 58 -37.02 -13.22 -7.66
N PRO A 59 -37.58 -12.02 -7.39
CA PRO A 59 -38.35 -11.11 -8.26
C PRO A 59 -37.45 -10.35 -9.25
N TYR A 60 -37.76 -10.49 -10.54
CA TYR A 60 -36.99 -9.87 -11.60
C TYR A 60 -36.97 -8.35 -11.43
N MET A 61 -35.79 -7.75 -11.60
CA MET A 61 -35.58 -6.29 -11.59
C MET A 61 -35.81 -5.55 -10.26
N LEU A 62 -36.06 -6.26 -9.15
CA LEU A 62 -36.12 -5.68 -7.79
C LEU A 62 -34.96 -6.17 -6.93
N LEU A 63 -33.89 -5.36 -6.89
CA LEU A 63 -32.77 -5.54 -5.98
C LEU A 63 -33.12 -4.97 -4.60
N ASN A 64 -33.20 -5.84 -3.59
CA ASN A 64 -33.30 -5.39 -2.21
C ASN A 64 -32.03 -4.65 -1.79
N ILE A 65 -32.13 -3.74 -0.82
CA ILE A 65 -30.98 -3.02 -0.25
C ILE A 65 -29.85 -3.99 0.15
N ASN A 66 -30.20 -5.14 0.72
CA ASN A 66 -29.24 -6.15 1.18
C ASN A 66 -28.46 -6.77 0.01
N ASP A 67 -29.10 -7.03 -1.13
CA ASP A 67 -28.45 -7.61 -2.31
C ASP A 67 -27.54 -6.58 -3.01
N ILE A 68 -27.93 -5.30 -2.99
CA ILE A 68 -27.09 -4.19 -3.48
C ILE A 68 -25.82 -4.06 -2.63
N LEU A 69 -25.97 -4.04 -1.30
CA LEU A 69 -24.84 -3.96 -0.38
C LEU A 69 -23.91 -5.16 -0.52
N ALA A 70 -24.45 -6.38 -0.67
CA ALA A 70 -23.65 -7.58 -0.90
C ALA A 70 -22.84 -7.49 -2.21
N THR A 71 -23.45 -6.98 -3.28
CA THR A 71 -22.77 -6.81 -4.57
C THR A 71 -21.67 -5.74 -4.48
N PHE A 72 -21.94 -4.60 -3.82
CA PHE A 72 -20.91 -3.60 -3.53
C PHE A 72 -19.75 -4.14 -2.70
N GLY A 73 -20.02 -5.01 -1.72
CA GLY A 73 -18.98 -5.71 -0.97
C GLY A 73 -18.05 -6.53 -1.86
N ALA A 74 -18.60 -7.25 -2.84
CA ALA A 74 -17.82 -8.03 -3.81
C ALA A 74 -16.99 -7.12 -4.73
N PHE A 75 -17.56 -6.02 -5.24
CA PHE A 75 -16.80 -5.01 -6.00
C PHE A 75 -15.65 -4.43 -5.17
N MET A 76 -15.88 -4.16 -3.90
CA MET A 76 -14.89 -3.56 -3.00
C MET A 76 -13.77 -4.53 -2.66
N ALA A 77 -14.06 -5.83 -2.55
CA ALA A 77 -13.04 -6.87 -2.44
C ALA A 77 -12.08 -6.86 -3.65
N VAL A 78 -12.61 -6.71 -4.87
CA VAL A 78 -11.79 -6.57 -6.08
C VAL A 78 -10.95 -5.30 -6.06
N LEU A 79 -11.54 -4.16 -5.66
CA LEU A 79 -10.79 -2.91 -5.54
C LEU A 79 -9.64 -3.05 -4.53
N ILE A 80 -9.86 -3.71 -3.38
CA ILE A 80 -8.83 -3.97 -2.38
C ILE A 80 -7.69 -4.82 -2.98
N ALA A 81 -8.01 -5.85 -3.77
CA ALA A 81 -7.00 -6.67 -4.42
C ALA A 81 -6.14 -5.85 -5.41
N ILE A 82 -6.76 -4.98 -6.21
CA ILE A 82 -6.06 -4.09 -7.15
C ILE A 82 -5.12 -3.14 -6.41
N GLU A 83 -5.59 -2.56 -5.30
CA GLU A 83 -4.81 -1.66 -4.46
C GLU A 83 -3.55 -2.34 -3.89
N ILE A 84 -3.71 -3.55 -3.34
CA ILE A 84 -2.62 -4.33 -2.79
C ILE A 84 -1.62 -4.72 -3.89
N PHE A 85 -2.12 -5.08 -5.08
CA PHE A 85 -1.26 -5.36 -6.23
C PHE A 85 -0.40 -4.15 -6.61
N ALA A 86 -0.99 -2.96 -6.70
CA ALA A 86 -0.25 -1.73 -7.00
C ALA A 86 0.87 -1.46 -5.98
N ASN A 87 0.61 -1.66 -4.69
CA ASN A 87 1.63 -1.53 -3.64
C ASN A 87 2.79 -2.53 -3.78
N ILE A 88 2.50 -3.77 -4.16
CA ILE A 88 3.52 -4.80 -4.36
C ILE A 88 4.38 -4.50 -5.60
N VAL A 89 3.77 -4.05 -6.69
CA VAL A 89 4.50 -3.70 -7.92
C VAL A 89 5.44 -2.52 -7.69
N ILE A 90 4.97 -1.48 -7.00
CA ILE A 90 5.80 -0.33 -6.61
C ILE A 90 7.00 -0.77 -5.77
N TYR A 91 6.81 -1.71 -4.84
CA TYR A 91 7.91 -2.28 -4.05
C TYR A 91 8.92 -3.05 -4.93
N LEU A 92 8.46 -3.73 -5.99
CA LEU A 92 9.32 -4.45 -6.91
C LEU A 92 10.12 -3.51 -7.83
N GLU A 93 9.53 -2.39 -8.22
CA GLU A 93 10.10 -1.43 -9.16
C GLU A 93 11.11 -0.48 -8.49
N TYR A 94 10.87 -0.10 -7.23
CA TYR A 94 11.73 0.83 -6.51
C TYR A 94 12.43 0.19 -5.30
N ARG A 95 13.77 0.25 -5.27
CA ARG A 95 14.60 -0.25 -4.14
C ARG A 95 14.59 0.63 -2.88
N MET A 96 13.91 1.77 -2.92
CA MET A 96 13.76 2.67 -1.76
C MET A 96 12.38 2.51 -1.15
N ILE A 97 12.30 2.49 0.18
CA ILE A 97 11.04 2.38 0.92
C ILE A 97 10.26 3.67 0.69
N HIS A 98 9.32 3.67 -0.24
CA HIS A 98 8.44 4.80 -0.52
C HIS A 98 7.34 4.87 0.55
N LEU A 99 7.69 5.36 1.74
CA LEU A 99 6.78 5.51 2.88
C LEU A 99 5.50 6.28 2.51
N LYS A 100 5.62 7.27 1.62
CA LYS A 100 4.49 8.09 1.14
C LYS A 100 3.41 7.29 0.42
N LEU A 101 3.79 6.29 -0.37
CA LEU A 101 2.84 5.44 -1.10
C LEU A 101 2.11 4.53 -0.11
N VAL A 102 2.83 3.93 0.84
CA VAL A 102 2.25 3.04 1.85
C VAL A 102 1.25 3.77 2.75
N ILE A 103 1.55 4.98 3.22
CA ILE A 103 0.65 5.75 4.09
C ILE A 103 -0.59 6.21 3.31
N SER A 104 -0.42 6.64 2.06
CA SER A 104 -1.54 6.99 1.17
C SER A 104 -2.49 5.80 0.99
N THR A 105 -1.94 4.61 0.76
CA THR A 105 -2.75 3.40 0.62
C THR A 105 -3.40 2.97 1.93
N ALA A 106 -2.75 3.17 3.08
CA ALA A 106 -3.38 2.92 4.39
C ALA A 106 -4.61 3.82 4.59
N LEU A 107 -4.49 5.11 4.25
CA LEU A 107 -5.61 6.06 4.31
C LEU A 107 -6.72 5.68 3.31
N MET A 108 -6.37 5.33 2.08
CA MET A 108 -7.31 4.88 1.05
C MET A 108 -8.04 3.58 1.43
N ALA A 109 -7.33 2.63 2.06
CA ALA A 109 -7.92 1.39 2.56
C ALA A 109 -8.90 1.65 3.72
N ALA A 110 -8.56 2.56 4.64
CA ALA A 110 -9.46 2.99 5.71
C ALA A 110 -10.71 3.68 5.14
N ALA A 111 -10.54 4.61 4.19
CA ALA A 111 -11.64 5.26 3.50
C ALA A 111 -12.54 4.24 2.78
N ARG A 112 -11.95 3.26 2.09
CA ARG A 112 -12.70 2.19 1.42
C ARG A 112 -13.47 1.31 2.40
N LYS A 113 -12.93 1.06 3.60
CA LYS A 113 -13.64 0.33 4.67
C LYS A 113 -14.89 1.07 5.14
N VAL A 114 -14.83 2.40 5.26
CA VAL A 114 -15.94 3.26 5.68
C VAL A 114 -17.08 3.25 4.68
N ILE A 115 -16.77 3.31 3.38
CA ILE A 115 -17.79 3.33 2.32
C ILE A 115 -18.61 2.04 2.30
N VAL A 116 -17.99 0.91 2.67
CA VAL A 116 -18.63 -0.42 2.66
C VAL A 116 -19.38 -0.72 3.95
N LEU A 117 -19.09 0.01 5.03
CA LEU A 117 -19.69 -0.27 6.32
C LEU A 117 -21.16 0.16 6.34
N ASP A 118 -22.04 -0.81 6.58
CA ASP A 118 -23.47 -0.57 6.81
C ASP A 118 -23.70 -0.41 8.32
N PHE A 119 -24.12 0.78 8.75
CA PHE A 119 -24.42 1.07 10.15
C PHE A 119 -25.86 0.71 10.46
N LYS A 120 -26.07 -0.21 11.42
CA LYS A 120 -27.40 -0.42 11.98
C LYS A 120 -27.65 0.58 13.11
N VAL A 121 -28.90 0.69 13.53
CA VAL A 121 -29.37 1.69 14.52
C VAL A 121 -28.59 1.63 15.85
N ASP A 122 -27.97 0.49 16.17
CA ASP A 122 -27.21 0.27 17.41
C ASP A 122 -25.66 0.32 17.24
N ASP A 123 -25.12 0.56 16.03
CA ASP A 123 -23.67 0.47 15.73
C ASP A 123 -22.89 1.79 15.92
N TYR A 124 -23.38 2.71 16.76
CA TYR A 124 -22.75 4.03 16.96
C TYR A 124 -21.29 3.93 17.47
N GLU A 125 -20.99 2.90 18.26
CA GLU A 125 -19.65 2.64 18.81
C GLU A 125 -18.62 2.35 17.71
N ILE A 126 -19.03 1.55 16.71
CA ILE A 126 -18.17 1.16 15.59
C ILE A 126 -17.88 2.37 14.70
N GLY A 127 -18.88 3.23 14.47
CA GLY A 127 -18.73 4.46 13.71
C GLY A 127 -17.74 5.43 14.35
N PHE A 128 -17.82 5.61 15.67
CA PHE A 128 -16.91 6.48 16.40
C PHE A 128 -15.48 5.93 16.42
N ALA A 129 -15.30 4.63 16.64
CA ALA A 129 -14.00 3.97 16.59
C ALA A 129 -13.34 4.10 15.20
N LEU A 130 -14.11 3.88 14.13
CA LEU A 130 -13.62 4.02 12.77
C LEU A 130 -13.25 5.48 12.44
N GLY A 131 -14.06 6.43 12.88
CA GLY A 131 -13.75 7.86 12.78
C GLY A 131 -12.43 8.24 13.47
N ALA A 132 -12.21 7.73 14.68
CA ALA A 132 -10.95 7.96 15.41
C ALA A 132 -9.72 7.42 14.66
N VAL A 133 -9.83 6.23 14.05
CA VAL A 133 -8.74 5.64 13.24
C VAL A 133 -8.44 6.50 12.00
N ILE A 134 -9.46 6.99 11.29
CA ILE A 134 -9.27 7.83 10.11
C ILE A 134 -8.60 9.15 10.49
N ILE A 135 -9.02 9.77 11.60
CA ILE A 135 -8.40 11.01 12.10
C ILE A 135 -6.93 10.76 12.45
N ALA A 136 -6.62 9.66 13.14
CA ALA A 136 -5.23 9.30 13.47
C ALA A 136 -4.37 9.08 12.22
N LEU A 137 -4.89 8.38 11.20
CA LEU A 137 -4.21 8.19 9.92
C LEU A 137 -4.04 9.50 9.14
N GLY A 138 -5.04 10.38 9.18
CA GLY A 138 -4.98 11.72 8.58
C GLY A 138 -3.90 12.60 9.21
N ILE A 139 -3.81 12.60 10.55
CA ILE A 139 -2.74 13.30 11.28
C ILE A 139 -1.36 12.72 10.93
N CYS A 140 -1.23 11.39 10.87
CA CYS A 140 0.01 10.73 10.48
C CYS A 140 0.45 11.15 9.07
N TYR A 141 -0.47 11.15 8.10
CA TYR A 141 -0.19 11.58 6.73
C TYR A 141 0.23 13.06 6.65
N TRP A 142 -0.48 13.94 7.36
CA TRP A 142 -0.15 15.37 7.43
C TRP A 142 1.25 15.62 8.00
N LEU A 143 1.61 14.88 9.05
CA LEU A 143 2.89 15.02 9.74
C LEU A 143 4.06 14.55 8.86
N VAL A 144 3.93 13.38 8.21
CA VAL A 144 4.95 12.88 7.27
C VAL A 144 5.15 13.87 6.11
N GLY A 145 4.08 14.47 5.60
CA GLY A 145 4.19 15.52 4.58
C GLY A 145 4.94 16.78 5.05
N HIS A 146 4.87 17.13 6.35
CA HIS A 146 5.57 18.30 6.90
C HIS A 146 7.09 18.06 7.08
N TYR A 147 7.50 16.85 7.44
CA TYR A 147 8.92 16.54 7.63
C TYR A 147 9.72 16.52 6.32
N GLU A 148 9.11 16.05 5.23
CA GLU A 148 9.74 16.11 3.90
C GLU A 148 9.97 17.56 3.44
N SER A 149 9.12 18.51 3.84
CA SER A 149 9.25 19.93 3.47
C SER A 149 10.35 20.67 4.23
N LYS A 150 10.83 20.16 5.38
CA LYS A 150 11.91 20.76 6.17
C LYS A 150 13.26 20.06 6.01
N GLY A 151 13.28 18.75 5.72
CA GLY A 151 14.52 17.98 5.54
C GLY A 151 15.32 18.31 4.27
N GLY A 152 14.82 19.20 3.41
CA GLY A 152 15.57 19.74 2.27
C GLY A 152 16.66 20.75 2.66
N ASP A 153 16.55 21.36 3.85
CA ASP A 153 17.48 22.41 4.29
C ASP A 153 18.61 21.85 5.18
N ASP A 154 18.40 20.70 5.82
CA ASP A 154 19.32 20.12 6.81
C ASP A 154 20.38 19.20 6.18
N VAL A 155 20.09 18.59 5.02
CA VAL A 155 21.02 17.69 4.31
C VAL A 155 22.19 18.45 3.67
N GLY A 156 22.03 19.76 3.42
CA GLY A 156 23.10 20.62 2.91
C GLY A 156 24.16 21.00 3.96
N ILE A 157 23.90 20.80 5.25
CA ILE A 157 24.77 21.28 6.35
C ILE A 157 25.67 20.16 6.92
N ILE A 158 25.32 18.89 6.72
CA ILE A 158 26.07 17.72 7.22
C ILE A 158 27.02 17.09 6.18
N ALA A 159 27.16 17.69 5.00
CA ALA A 159 28.20 17.30 4.05
C ALA A 159 29.55 17.90 4.47
N GLU A 160 30.07 17.46 5.62
CA GLU A 160 31.46 17.70 5.97
C GLU A 160 32.32 16.91 4.97
N PRO A 161 33.18 17.58 4.17
CA PRO A 161 34.03 16.87 3.24
C PRO A 161 34.97 16.00 4.04
N CYS A 162 34.95 14.70 3.74
CA CYS A 162 35.91 13.74 4.27
C CYS A 162 37.30 14.25 3.88
N ASP A 163 38.00 14.84 4.84
CA ASP A 163 39.38 15.28 4.75
C ASP A 163 40.22 14.05 4.38
N LEU A 164 40.60 13.98 3.10
CA LEU A 164 41.50 12.95 2.61
C LEU A 164 42.90 13.51 2.86
N PRO A 165 43.73 12.86 3.70
CA PRO A 165 45.10 13.29 3.86
C PRO A 165 45.80 13.23 2.51
N ASP A 166 46.32 14.39 2.11
CA ASP A 166 47.21 14.57 0.99
C ASP A 166 48.36 13.56 1.13
N LYS A 167 48.46 12.65 0.16
CA LYS A 167 49.65 11.85 -0.06
C LYS A 167 50.34 12.38 -1.31
N ASP A 168 51.02 13.51 -1.14
CA ASP A 168 52.44 13.59 -1.50
C ASP A 168 53.18 12.32 -1.02
N SER A 169 54.06 11.81 -1.91
CA SER A 169 55.16 10.85 -1.76
C SER A 169 55.07 9.66 -2.71
#